data_AF-A0A090RHU4-F1
#
_entry.id   AF-A0A090RHU4-F1
#
_cell.length_a   1.000
_cell.length_b   1.000
_cell.length_c   1.000
_cell.angle_alpha   90.00
_cell.angle_beta   90.00
_cell.angle_gamma   90.00
#
_symmetry.space_group_name_H-M   'P 1'
#
loop_
_entity.id
_entity.type
_entity.pdbx_description
1 polymer ?
#
loop_
_entity_poly.entity_id
_entity_poly.type
_entity_poly.pdbx_seq_one_letter_code
_entity_poly.pdbx_strand_id
1 'polypeptide(L)'
;MTNKPFFYHGQDPNWVTVRDNNNSEQQLHLTLVSEADTLISTIFVRCDPDNEEELIEMTRGETHNRLQYWHAAIPVNEDQPITHYCFKIMQNSRQWWLHGNGVSHAFPGEKHTSNTTASTSHRHGCNLKSSTKFSRTASTMAIRLSA
;
A
#
# COMPACT_ATOMS: atom_id res chain seq x y z
N MET A 1 -22.21 3.17 -10.94
CA MET A 1 -20.87 3.78 -10.77
C MET A 1 -20.35 3.34 -9.42
N THR A 2 -19.26 2.58 -9.37
CA THR A 2 -18.65 2.19 -8.09
C THR A 2 -17.95 3.44 -7.54
N ASN A 3 -18.51 4.07 -6.51
CA ASN A 3 -17.89 5.26 -5.92
C ASN A 3 -16.56 4.84 -5.28
N LYS A 4 -15.45 5.27 -5.88
CA LYS A 4 -14.10 4.99 -5.41
C LYS A 4 -13.87 5.81 -4.13
N PRO A 5 -13.47 5.20 -3.00
CA PRO A 5 -13.27 5.94 -1.76
C PRO A 5 -12.11 6.92 -1.89
N PHE A 6 -12.17 7.99 -1.12
CA PHE A 6 -11.08 8.95 -0.99
C PHE A 6 -10.10 8.51 0.09
N PHE A 7 -8.85 8.29 -0.32
CA PHE A 7 -7.70 8.11 0.57
C PHE A 7 -6.56 8.98 0.04
N TYR A 8 -5.81 9.62 0.93
CA TYR A 8 -4.67 10.43 0.56
C TYR A 8 -3.50 10.27 1.52
N HIS A 9 -2.32 10.25 0.93
CA HIS A 9 -1.02 10.23 1.59
C HIS A 9 -0.03 10.96 0.69
N GLY A 10 0.64 11.99 1.22
CA GLY A 10 1.76 12.64 0.55
C GLY A 10 3.09 11.94 0.88
N GLN A 11 4.13 12.20 0.09
CA GLN A 11 5.50 11.71 0.37
C GLN A 11 6.45 12.84 0.80
N ASP A 12 5.88 13.92 1.33
CA ASP A 12 6.60 15.07 1.86
C ASP A 12 6.56 15.10 3.40
N PRO A 13 7.35 15.97 4.07
CA PRO A 13 7.46 16.00 5.52
C PRO A 13 6.16 16.22 6.30
N ASN A 14 5.07 16.68 5.67
CA ASN A 14 3.78 16.79 6.35
C ASN A 14 3.08 15.43 6.53
N TRP A 15 3.49 14.41 5.76
CA TRP A 15 2.84 13.10 5.70
C TRP A 15 3.75 11.96 6.11
N VAL A 16 5.06 12.14 5.91
CA VAL A 16 6.08 11.19 6.33
C VAL A 16 7.20 11.90 7.03
N THR A 17 7.52 11.44 8.24
CA THR A 17 8.70 11.91 8.98
C THR A 17 9.54 10.73 9.43
N VAL A 18 10.85 10.96 9.52
CA VAL A 18 11.79 9.99 10.09
C VAL A 18 11.97 10.35 11.55
N ARG A 19 11.90 9.37 12.45
CA ARG A 19 12.17 9.55 13.87
C ARG A 19 12.89 8.33 14.43
N ASP A 20 13.67 8.54 15.47
CA ASP A 20 14.27 7.44 16.21
C ASP A 20 13.23 6.85 17.17
N ASN A 21 13.21 5.52 17.28
CA ASN A 21 12.45 4.82 18.31
C ASN A 21 13.23 4.81 19.64
N ASN A 22 12.66 4.18 20.67
CA ASN A 22 13.28 4.11 22.01
C ASN A 22 14.64 3.39 22.04
N ASN A 23 14.94 2.59 21.02
CA ASN A 23 16.20 1.85 20.86
C ASN A 23 17.18 2.57 19.93
N SER A 24 16.89 3.81 19.52
CA SER A 24 17.68 4.59 18.54
C SER A 24 17.69 4.00 17.12
N GLU A 25 16.70 3.18 16.77
CA GLU A 25 16.49 2.71 15.39
C GLU A 25 15.53 3.65 14.66
N GLN A 26 15.80 3.92 13.39
CA GLN A 26 14.99 4.84 12.59
C GLN A 26 13.67 4.21 12.16
N GLN A 27 12.59 4.98 12.27
CA GLN A 27 11.26 4.61 11.82
C GLN A 27 10.66 5.71 10.92
N LEU A 28 9.88 5.28 9.93
CA LEU A 28 9.02 6.16 9.16
C LEU A 28 7.67 6.29 9.85
N HIS A 29 7.36 7.50 10.31
CA HIS A 29 6.04 7.86 10.81
C HIS A 29 5.18 8.33 9.65
N LEU A 30 4.17 7.53 9.31
CA LEU A 30 3.27 7.73 8.19
C LEU A 30 1.93 8.28 8.68
N THR A 31 1.39 9.25 7.96
CA THR A 31 0.03 9.76 8.14
C THR A 31 -0.79 9.49 6.89
N LEU A 32 -2.00 8.97 7.01
CA LEU A 32 -2.96 8.83 5.91
C LEU A 32 -4.26 9.52 6.30
N VAL A 33 -4.96 10.12 5.34
CA VAL A 33 -6.32 10.63 5.56
C VAL A 33 -7.34 9.89 4.70
N SER A 34 -8.53 9.72 5.27
CA SER A 34 -9.74 9.26 4.58
C SER A 34 -10.88 10.25 4.77
N GLU A 35 -11.96 10.12 3.99
CA GLU A 35 -13.22 10.77 4.36
C GLU A 35 -13.71 10.24 5.71
N ALA A 36 -14.13 11.14 6.60
CA ALA A 36 -14.52 10.79 7.98
C ALA A 36 -15.72 9.84 8.05
N ASP A 37 -16.66 9.96 7.11
CA ASP A 37 -17.87 9.13 7.05
C ASP A 37 -17.62 7.76 6.38
N THR A 38 -16.39 7.48 5.95
CA THR A 38 -16.05 6.18 5.36
C THR A 38 -15.98 5.12 6.47
N LEU A 39 -16.79 4.06 6.34
CA LEU A 39 -16.78 2.91 7.25
C LEU A 39 -15.55 2.01 7.02
N ILE A 40 -14.42 2.43 7.58
CA ILE A 40 -13.16 1.70 7.59
C ILE A 40 -13.09 0.84 8.85
N SER A 41 -12.85 -0.46 8.70
CA SER A 41 -12.64 -1.35 9.84
C SER A 41 -11.20 -1.31 10.33
N THR A 42 -10.23 -1.30 9.41
CA THR A 42 -8.81 -1.17 9.73
C THR A 42 -8.02 -0.74 8.50
N ILE A 43 -6.85 -0.16 8.72
CA ILE A 43 -5.86 0.16 7.69
C ILE A 43 -4.54 -0.47 8.10
N PHE A 44 -3.90 -1.19 7.20
CA PHE A 44 -2.55 -1.70 7.37
C PHE A 44 -1.58 -0.97 6.45
N VAL A 45 -0.36 -0.74 6.91
CA VAL A 45 0.78 -0.45 6.06
C VAL A 45 1.45 -1.78 5.73
N ARG A 46 1.54 -2.10 4.44
CA ARG A 46 2.35 -3.22 3.93
C ARG A 46 3.74 -2.69 3.62
N CYS A 47 4.77 -3.28 4.22
CA CYS A 47 6.18 -2.98 3.95
C CYS A 47 7.01 -4.27 3.94
N ASP A 48 8.18 -4.21 3.30
CA ASP A 48 9.11 -5.33 3.20
C ASP A 48 10.55 -4.86 3.61
N PRO A 49 10.82 -4.53 4.89
CA PRO A 49 12.05 -3.87 5.34
C PRO A 49 13.32 -4.75 5.27
N ASP A 50 13.18 -6.07 5.39
CA ASP A 50 14.27 -7.07 5.36
C ASP A 50 14.00 -8.18 4.31
N ASN A 51 13.16 -7.87 3.32
CA ASN A 51 12.55 -8.80 2.35
C ASN A 51 11.45 -9.72 2.91
N GLU A 52 11.09 -9.63 4.19
CA GLU A 52 9.89 -10.28 4.74
C GLU A 52 8.69 -9.34 4.70
N GLU A 53 7.52 -9.88 4.38
CA GLU A 53 6.29 -9.07 4.32
C GLU A 53 5.74 -8.81 5.72
N GLU A 54 5.56 -7.53 6.03
CA GLU A 54 4.91 -7.08 7.25
C GLU A 54 3.63 -6.30 6.96
N LEU A 55 2.63 -6.46 7.84
CA LEU A 55 1.39 -5.67 7.86
C LEU A 55 1.27 -4.97 9.21
N ILE A 56 1.57 -3.68 9.24
CA ILE A 56 1.54 -2.85 10.44
C ILE A 56 0.19 -2.11 10.49
N GLU A 57 -0.61 -2.38 11.52
CA GLU A 57 -1.91 -1.72 11.69
C GLU A 57 -1.74 -0.22 12.01
N MET A 58 -2.53 0.62 11.35
CA MET A 58 -2.58 2.05 11.62
C MET A 58 -3.51 2.33 12.80
N THR A 59 -3.07 3.22 13.67
CA THR A 59 -3.89 3.78 14.74
C THR A 59 -4.76 4.89 14.19
N ARG A 60 -6.05 4.87 14.54
CA ARG A 60 -6.98 5.97 14.25
C ARG A 60 -6.63 7.20 15.07
N GLY A 61 -6.36 8.31 14.40
CA GLY A 61 -6.06 9.61 15.01
C GLY A 61 -7.28 10.51 15.11
N GLU A 62 -7.03 11.82 15.06
CA GLU A 62 -8.04 12.86 15.09
C GLU A 62 -8.91 12.92 13.83
N THR A 63 -10.09 13.51 13.98
CA THR A 63 -10.91 13.97 12.85
C THR A 63 -10.81 15.48 12.75
N HIS A 64 -10.51 16.00 11.55
CA HIS A 64 -10.52 17.43 11.27
C HIS A 64 -11.37 17.72 10.05
N ASN A 65 -12.42 18.52 10.23
CA ASN A 65 -13.44 18.78 9.20
C ASN A 65 -14.02 17.46 8.63
N ARG A 66 -13.80 17.20 7.34
CA ARG A 66 -14.29 16.01 6.63
C ARG A 66 -13.28 14.87 6.57
N LEU A 67 -12.14 14.99 7.26
CA LEU A 67 -11.01 14.07 7.16
C LEU A 67 -10.77 13.35 8.48
N GLN A 68 -10.61 12.02 8.40
CA GLN A 68 -10.12 11.18 9.47
C GLN A 68 -8.64 10.88 9.24
N TYR A 69 -7.80 11.13 10.25
CA TYR A 69 -6.36 10.87 10.21
C TYR A 69 -6.05 9.48 10.77
N TRP A 70 -5.02 8.85 10.20
CA TRP A 70 -4.53 7.53 10.56
C TRP A 70 -3.01 7.58 10.63
N HIS A 71 -2.42 6.93 11.64
CA HIS A 71 -0.98 6.97 11.87
C HIS A 71 -0.38 5.58 12.03
N ALA A 72 0.82 5.37 11.50
CA ALA A 72 1.63 4.19 11.76
C ALA A 72 3.11 4.57 11.81
N ALA A 73 3.90 3.77 12.51
CA ALA A 73 5.34 3.79 12.43
C ALA A 73 5.80 2.46 11.81
N ILE A 74 6.59 2.53 10.74
CA ILE A 74 7.17 1.34 10.09
C ILE A 74 8.70 1.39 10.18
N PRO A 75 9.37 0.23 10.25
CA PRO A 75 10.83 0.19 10.19
C PRO A 75 11.34 0.76 8.85
N VAL A 76 12.48 1.43 8.91
CA VAL A 76 13.25 1.78 7.71
C VAL A 76 13.92 0.50 7.19
N ASN A 77 13.99 0.35 5.87
CA ASN A 77 14.79 -0.70 5.26
C ASN A 77 16.29 -0.38 5.45
N GLU A 78 17.00 -1.17 6.24
CA GLU A 78 18.44 -0.97 6.53
C GLU A 78 19.33 -1.48 5.39
N ASP A 79 18.87 -2.48 4.64
CA ASP A 79 19.62 -3.13 3.57
C ASP A 79 19.58 -2.36 2.23
N GLN A 80 18.56 -1.50 2.05
CA GLN A 80 18.29 -0.78 0.82
C GLN A 80 18.15 0.72 1.08
N PRO A 81 18.65 1.58 0.18
CA PRO A 81 18.54 3.02 0.35
C PRO A 81 17.10 3.54 0.23
N ILE A 82 16.13 2.69 -0.12
CA ILE A 82 14.74 3.05 -0.37
C ILE A 82 13.83 2.10 0.41
N THR A 83 13.00 2.67 1.28
CA THR A 83 11.91 1.92 1.94
C THR A 83 10.66 1.97 1.07
N HIS A 84 10.11 0.81 0.75
CA HIS A 84 8.89 0.66 -0.04
C HIS A 84 7.70 0.28 0.83
N TYR A 85 6.56 0.95 0.62
CA TYR A 85 5.33 0.65 1.34
C TYR A 85 4.08 0.95 0.51
N CYS A 86 2.93 0.45 0.98
CA CYS A 86 1.60 0.83 0.51
C CYS A 86 0.56 0.61 1.61
N PHE A 87 -0.65 1.12 1.43
CA PHE A 87 -1.72 0.95 2.41
C PHE A 87 -2.75 -0.06 1.91
N LYS A 88 -3.10 -1.00 2.78
CA LYS A 88 -4.24 -1.91 2.62
C LYS A 88 -5.38 -1.43 3.50
N ILE A 89 -6.47 -1.01 2.89
CA ILE A 89 -7.64 -0.49 3.58
C ILE A 89 -8.75 -1.54 3.53
N MET A 90 -9.28 -1.87 4.71
CA MET A 90 -10.47 -2.71 4.86
C MET A 90 -11.68 -1.82 5.09
N GLN A 91 -12.59 -1.77 4.12
CA GLN A 91 -13.79 -0.93 4.15
C GLN A 91 -15.03 -1.81 3.95
N ASN A 92 -15.88 -1.92 4.98
CA ASN A 92 -16.98 -2.89 5.00
C ASN A 92 -16.45 -4.31 4.69
N SER A 93 -16.91 -4.92 3.59
CA SER A 93 -16.45 -6.22 3.06
C SER A 93 -15.55 -6.08 1.82
N ARG A 94 -14.98 -4.89 1.59
CA ARG A 94 -14.10 -4.60 0.44
C ARG A 94 -12.68 -4.29 0.90
N GLN A 95 -11.74 -4.73 0.07
CA GLN A 95 -10.34 -4.37 0.17
C GLN A 95 -10.01 -3.30 -0.87
N TRP A 96 -9.22 -2.32 -0.45
CA TRP A 96 -8.62 -1.30 -1.29
C TRP A 96 -7.13 -1.19 -1.01
N TRP A 97 -6.39 -0.79 -2.02
CA TRP A 97 -4.97 -0.48 -1.92
C TRP A 97 -4.75 0.97 -2.29
N LEU A 98 -4.07 1.74 -1.45
CA LEU A 98 -3.50 3.03 -1.82
C LEU A 98 -2.01 2.85 -2.04
N HIS A 99 -1.56 3.20 -3.25
CA HIS A 99 -0.18 3.03 -3.70
C HIS A 99 0.21 4.20 -4.63
N GLY A 100 1.41 4.20 -5.18
CA GLY A 100 1.94 5.36 -5.94
C GLY A 100 1.11 5.77 -7.17
N ASN A 101 0.31 4.86 -7.73
CA ASN A 101 -0.60 5.12 -8.86
C ASN A 101 -2.05 5.42 -8.42
N GLY A 102 -2.27 5.67 -7.12
CA GLY A 102 -3.58 5.96 -6.54
C GLY A 102 -4.26 4.72 -5.94
N VAL A 103 -5.59 4.78 -5.83
CA VAL A 103 -6.39 3.74 -5.16
C VAL A 103 -6.85 2.65 -6.15
N SER A 104 -6.77 1.38 -5.78
CA SER A 104 -7.22 0.24 -6.59
C SER A 104 -7.74 -0.92 -5.72
N HIS A 105 -8.30 -1.98 -6.33
CA HIS A 105 -8.80 -3.17 -5.61
C HIS A 105 -7.73 -4.24 -5.37
N ALA A 106 -6.64 -4.23 -6.14
CA ALA A 106 -5.60 -5.23 -6.11
C ALA A 106 -4.24 -4.61 -5.80
N PHE A 107 -3.36 -5.40 -5.19
CA PHE A 107 -2.00 -4.94 -4.97
C PHE A 107 -1.29 -4.76 -6.33
N PRO A 108 -0.46 -3.73 -6.51
CA PRO A 108 0.23 -3.52 -7.77
C PRO A 108 1.16 -4.69 -8.14
N GLY A 109 1.04 -5.20 -9.37
CA GLY A 109 1.80 -6.37 -9.83
C GLY A 109 1.09 -7.71 -9.61
N GLU A 110 -0.04 -7.72 -8.90
CA GLU A 110 -0.94 -8.86 -8.87
C GLU A 110 -1.73 -8.90 -10.19
N LYS A 111 -1.54 -9.97 -10.99
CA LYS A 111 -2.35 -10.17 -12.19
C LYS A 111 -3.78 -10.49 -11.76
N HIS A 112 -4.71 -9.58 -12.00
CA HIS A 112 -6.14 -9.89 -11.93
C HIS A 112 -6.46 -10.97 -12.97
N THR A 113 -6.52 -12.24 -12.58
CA THR A 113 -7.19 -13.25 -13.39
C THR A 113 -8.68 -13.01 -13.24
N SER A 114 -9.25 -12.14 -14.07
CA SER A 114 -10.69 -12.15 -14.26
C SER A 114 -11.05 -13.52 -14.82
N ASN A 115 -11.75 -14.34 -14.05
CA ASN A 115 -12.36 -15.58 -14.54
C ASN A 115 -13.49 -15.20 -15.51
N THR A 116 -13.13 -14.78 -16.72
CA THR A 116 -14.06 -14.72 -17.84
C THR A 116 -14.13 -16.12 -18.40
N THR A 117 -15.20 -16.84 -18.09
CA THR A 117 -15.57 -18.11 -18.72
C THR A 117 -15.85 -17.85 -20.20
N ALA A 118 -14.78 -17.79 -21.02
CA ALA A 118 -14.88 -17.88 -22.46
C ALA A 118 -14.97 -19.37 -22.83
N SER A 119 -16.19 -19.86 -22.98
CA SER A 119 -16.43 -21.13 -23.67
C SER A 119 -16.10 -20.94 -25.15
N THR A 120 -15.02 -21.52 -25.67
CA THR A 120 -14.87 -21.95 -27.09
C THR A 120 -13.62 -22.83 -27.28
N SER A 121 -13.91 -24.10 -27.63
CA SER A 121 -13.26 -25.02 -28.58
C SER A 121 -11.81 -24.82 -29.09
N HIS A 122 -10.98 -25.84 -28.83
CA HIS A 122 -9.91 -26.45 -29.64
C HIS A 122 -9.08 -25.61 -30.65
N ARG A 123 -7.76 -25.47 -30.41
CA ARG A 123 -6.66 -26.17 -31.14
C ARG A 123 -5.27 -25.61 -30.77
N HIS A 124 -4.33 -26.54 -30.52
CA HIS A 124 -2.89 -26.54 -30.85
C HIS A 124 -2.00 -25.32 -30.51
N GLY A 125 -0.99 -25.60 -29.66
CA GLY A 125 0.38 -25.15 -29.91
C GLY A 125 0.92 -24.01 -29.04
N CYS A 126 2.14 -24.22 -28.53
CA CYS A 126 3.07 -23.24 -27.96
C CYS A 126 2.77 -22.74 -26.53
N ASN A 127 3.30 -23.48 -25.54
CA ASN A 127 3.42 -23.00 -24.16
C ASN A 127 4.75 -22.26 -24.00
N LEU A 128 4.75 -20.96 -24.33
CA LEU A 128 5.84 -20.05 -24.00
C LEU A 128 5.64 -19.63 -22.53
N LYS A 129 6.35 -20.26 -21.58
CA LYS A 129 6.37 -19.80 -20.18
C LYS A 129 7.16 -18.49 -20.10
N SER A 130 6.48 -17.38 -20.40
CA SER A 130 6.95 -16.03 -20.07
C SER A 130 6.81 -15.82 -18.56
N SER A 131 7.89 -16.07 -17.82
CA SER A 131 8.03 -15.62 -16.44
C SER A 131 8.50 -14.17 -16.48
N THR A 132 7.56 -13.24 -16.64
CA THR A 132 7.84 -11.82 -16.43
C THR A 132 7.81 -11.59 -14.92
N LYS A 133 8.98 -11.61 -14.27
CA LYS A 133 9.15 -10.98 -12.95
C LYS A 133 8.96 -9.48 -13.14
N PHE A 134 7.72 -9.01 -13.14
CA PHE A 134 7.43 -7.59 -12.97
C PHE A 134 7.94 -7.20 -11.59
N SER A 135 8.85 -6.24 -11.55
CA SER A 135 9.40 -5.69 -10.31
C SER A 135 8.24 -5.24 -9.40
N ARG A 136 8.17 -5.81 -8.19
CA ARG A 136 7.22 -5.46 -7.10
C ARG A 136 7.27 -3.97 -6.72
N THR A 137 8.30 -3.28 -7.19
CA THR A 137 8.75 -1.94 -6.81
C THR A 137 8.06 -0.81 -7.59
N ALA A 138 7.54 -1.08 -8.79
CA ALA A 138 7.16 -0.03 -9.74
C ALA A 138 5.85 0.73 -9.40
N SER A 139 5.22 0.46 -8.25
CA SER A 139 3.94 1.07 -7.91
C SER A 139 3.71 1.26 -6.41
N THR A 140 4.67 0.88 -5.57
CA THR A 140 4.69 1.20 -4.15
C THR A 140 5.13 2.65 -3.95
N MET A 141 4.80 3.21 -2.79
CA MET A 141 5.42 4.46 -2.34
C MET A 141 6.85 4.16 -1.92
N ALA A 142 7.76 5.08 -2.24
CA ALA A 142 9.20 4.95 -2.01
C ALA A 142 9.72 6.21 -1.34
N ILE A 143 10.44 6.05 -0.22
CA ILE A 143 11.19 7.14 0.42
C ILE A 143 12.64 6.74 0.53
N ARG A 144 13.52 7.64 0.08
CA ARG A 144 14.97 7.54 0.22
C ARG A 144 15.42 8.46 1.34
N LEU A 145 16.16 7.93 2.29
CA LEU A 145 16.86 8.74 3.27
C LEU A 145 18.09 9.36 2.60
N SER A 146 18.20 10.68 2.62
CA SER A 146 19.43 11.38 2.27
C SER A 146 20.43 11.21 3.43
N ALA A 147 21.57 10.58 3.15
CA ALA A 147 22.72 10.55 4.05
C ALA A 147 23.36 11.94 4.19
#